data_AF-A0A3C1MS88-F1
#
_entry.id   AF-A0A3C1MS88-F1
#
_cell.length_a   1.000
_cell.length_b   1.000
_cell.length_c   1.000
_cell.angle_alpha   90.00
_cell.angle_beta   90.00
_cell.angle_gamma   90.00
#
_symmetry.space_group_name_H-M   'P 1'
#
loop_
_entity.id
_entity.type
_entity.pdbx_description
1 polymer ?
#
loop_
_entity_poly.entity_id
_entity_poly.type
_entity_poly.pdbx_seq_one_letter_code
_entity_poly.pdbx_strand_id
1 'polypeptide(L)'
;MEEINALAYALRDIQGEHISLFGSRVEPERRGGDIDILILTDQAAFALSQAVAVRFFTCCEEKIDVIVMNPNRLTSEQSDFLSRINHIEIAP
;
A
#
# COMPACT_ATOMS: atom_id res chain seq x y z
N MET A 1 -7.15 -16.20 2.71
CA MET A 1 -5.98 -16.85 2.06
C MET A 1 -5.75 -16.31 0.65
N GLU A 2 -6.80 -15.87 -0.04
CA GLU A 2 -6.73 -15.25 -1.37
C GLU A 2 -6.12 -13.84 -1.35
N GLU A 3 -6.55 -12.96 -0.43
CA GLU A 3 -6.04 -11.58 -0.28
C GLU A 3 -4.52 -11.49 -0.09
N ILE A 4 -3.93 -12.35 0.74
CA ILE A 4 -2.47 -12.33 1.02
C ILE A 4 -1.68 -12.64 -0.25
N ASN A 5 -2.13 -13.64 -1.02
CA ASN A 5 -1.47 -14.01 -2.27
C ASN A 5 -1.70 -12.95 -3.36
N ALA A 6 -2.88 -12.34 -3.41
CA ALA A 6 -3.18 -11.23 -4.30
C ALA A 6 -2.31 -10.00 -3.99
N LEU A 7 -2.08 -9.71 -2.70
CA LEU A 7 -1.22 -8.62 -2.27
C LEU A 7 0.24 -8.89 -2.63
N ALA A 8 0.76 -10.08 -2.33
CA ALA A 8 2.10 -10.48 -2.72
C ALA A 8 2.31 -10.39 -4.25
N TYR A 9 1.31 -10.82 -5.02
CA TYR A 9 1.35 -10.70 -6.48
C TYR A 9 1.34 -9.25 -6.96
N ALA A 10 0.47 -8.40 -6.39
CA ALA A 10 0.35 -7.01 -6.77
C ALA A 10 1.64 -6.21 -6.51
N LEU A 11 2.35 -6.55 -5.43
CA LEU A 11 3.56 -5.86 -4.99
C LEU A 11 4.86 -6.40 -5.60
N ARG A 12 4.85 -7.57 -6.27
CA ARG A 12 6.07 -8.31 -6.64
C ARG A 12 7.11 -7.55 -7.47
N ASP A 13 6.69 -6.57 -8.28
CA ASP A 13 7.59 -5.82 -9.17
C ASP A 13 7.84 -4.39 -8.69
N ILE A 14 7.36 -4.04 -7.50
CA ILE A 14 7.53 -2.69 -6.98
C ILE A 14 8.93 -2.60 -6.38
N GLN A 15 9.76 -1.79 -7.04
CA GLN A 15 11.02 -1.35 -6.47
C GLN A 15 10.75 -0.09 -5.65
N GLY A 16 10.65 -0.28 -4.34
CA GLY A 16 10.46 0.78 -3.36
C GLY A 16 10.93 0.25 -2.00
N GLU A 17 11.74 1.04 -1.30
CA GLU A 17 12.41 0.62 -0.06
C GLU A 17 11.42 0.47 1.11
N HIS A 18 10.23 1.08 1.02
CA HIS A 18 9.24 1.06 2.10
C HIS A 18 7.83 0.87 1.55
N ILE A 19 7.30 -0.34 1.72
CA ILE A 19 5.89 -0.68 1.51
C ILE A 19 5.31 -0.99 2.89
N SER A 20 4.17 -0.39 3.23
CA SER A 20 3.57 -0.55 4.54
C SER A 20 2.07 -0.76 4.44
N LEU A 21 1.54 -1.64 5.28
CA LEU A 21 0.11 -1.65 5.60
C LEU A 21 -0.18 -0.52 6.58
N PHE A 22 -1.23 0.25 6.34
CA PHE A 22 -1.72 1.25 7.29
C PHE A 22 -3.24 1.09 7.50
N GLY A 23 -3.83 1.96 8.31
CA GLY A 23 -5.29 1.98 8.48
C GLY A 23 -5.85 0.84 9.35
N SER A 24 -7.03 0.34 8.97
CA SER A 24 -7.83 -0.54 9.85
C SER A 24 -7.29 -1.98 9.98
N ARG A 25 -6.47 -2.40 9.01
CA ARG A 25 -5.91 -3.76 8.87
C ARG A 25 -4.43 -3.90 9.28
N VAL A 26 -3.92 -2.96 10.08
CA VAL A 26 -2.55 -3.04 10.64
C VAL A 26 -2.40 -4.25 11.58
N GLU A 27 -3.50 -4.86 12.05
CA GLU A 27 -3.48 -6.09 12.85
C GLU A 27 -3.96 -7.30 12.03
N PRO A 28 -3.10 -8.31 11.75
CA PRO A 28 -3.46 -9.47 10.93
C PRO A 28 -4.57 -10.37 11.52
N GLU A 29 -4.91 -10.20 12.80
CA GLU A 29 -5.98 -10.90 13.50
C GLU A 29 -7.38 -10.29 13.22
N ARG A 30 -7.46 -9.05 12.71
CA ARG A 30 -8.75 -8.38 12.47
C ARG A 30 -9.35 -8.82 11.14
N ARG A 31 -10.51 -9.49 11.22
CA ARG A 31 -11.31 -9.87 10.05
C ARG A 31 -12.25 -8.72 9.65
N GLY A 32 -12.25 -8.38 8.36
CA GLY A 32 -13.06 -7.30 7.77
C GLY A 32 -12.37 -5.92 7.78
N GLY A 33 -12.65 -5.09 6.77
CA GLY A 33 -12.05 -3.75 6.56
C GLY A 33 -11.53 -3.59 5.13
N ASP A 34 -11.06 -2.40 4.76
CA ASP A 34 -10.34 -2.15 3.50
C ASP A 34 -8.82 -2.37 3.74
N ILE A 35 -8.09 -2.91 2.74
CA ILE A 35 -6.61 -2.97 2.79
C ILE A 35 -6.08 -1.62 2.30
N ASP A 36 -5.41 -0.90 3.20
CA ASP A 36 -4.71 0.34 2.89
C ASP A 36 -3.20 0.10 2.75
N ILE A 37 -2.62 0.45 1.59
CA ILE A 37 -1.21 0.26 1.25
C ILE A 37 -0.53 1.59 1.04
N LEU A 38 0.53 1.85 1.80
CA LEU A 38 1.42 2.99 1.63
C LEU A 38 2.69 2.53 0.91
N ILE A 39 3.08 3.25 -0.14
CA ILE A 39 4.33 3.00 -0.87
C ILE A 39 5.12 4.30 -0.89
N LEU A 40 6.33 4.28 -0.33
CA LEU A 40 7.28 5.39 -0.43
C LEU A 40 8.28 5.08 -1.55
N THR A 41 8.22 5.86 -2.62
CA THR A 41 9.05 5.65 -3.81
C THR A 41 9.16 6.92 -4.64
N ASP A 42 10.21 7.03 -5.45
CA ASP A 42 10.37 8.12 -6.42
C ASP A 42 9.59 7.90 -7.72
N GLN A 43 8.98 6.72 -7.89
CA GLN A 43 8.13 6.40 -9.04
C GLN A 43 6.88 7.28 -9.13
N ALA A 44 6.28 7.33 -10.32
CA ALA A 44 5.07 8.12 -10.58
C ALA A 44 3.86 7.59 -9.79
N ALA A 45 3.46 8.36 -8.77
CA ALA A 45 2.45 7.95 -7.79
C ALA A 45 1.15 7.40 -8.40
N PHE A 46 0.56 8.12 -9.34
CA PHE A 46 -0.72 7.73 -9.97
C PHE A 46 -0.61 6.44 -10.79
N ALA A 47 0.46 6.30 -11.57
CA ALA A 47 0.65 5.12 -12.41
C ALA A 47 0.91 3.88 -11.55
N LEU A 48 1.70 4.02 -10.48
CA LEU A 48 1.99 2.94 -9.58
C LEU A 48 0.76 2.52 -8.77
N SER A 49 0.03 3.46 -8.16
CA SER A 49 -1.16 3.13 -7.37
C SER A 49 -2.22 2.40 -8.20
N GLN A 50 -2.44 2.85 -9.44
CA GLN A 50 -3.36 2.19 -10.36
C GLN A 50 -2.87 0.79 -10.75
N ALA A 51 -1.58 0.61 -11.05
CA ALA A 51 -1.03 -0.68 -11.42
C ALA A 51 -1.20 -1.71 -10.30
N VAL A 52 -0.93 -1.32 -9.05
CA VAL A 52 -1.07 -2.18 -7.87
C VAL A 52 -2.52 -2.56 -7.63
N ALA A 53 -3.43 -1.57 -7.64
CA ALA A 53 -4.85 -1.82 -7.44
C ALA A 53 -5.43 -2.75 -8.53
N VAL A 54 -5.05 -2.57 -9.79
CA VAL A 54 -5.48 -3.44 -10.90
C VAL A 54 -4.95 -4.86 -10.72
N ARG A 55 -3.67 -5.03 -10.41
CA ARG A 55 -3.08 -6.37 -10.20
C ARG A 55 -3.76 -7.12 -9.06
N PHE A 56 -4.01 -6.43 -7.95
CA PHE A 56 -4.71 -7.01 -6.81
C PHE A 56 -6.13 -7.45 -7.21
N PHE A 57 -6.88 -6.56 -7.86
CA PHE A 57 -8.25 -6.84 -8.32
C PHE A 57 -8.29 -8.03 -9.28
N THR A 58 -7.31 -8.18 -10.18
CA THR A 58 -7.26 -9.33 -11.10
C THR A 58 -7.07 -10.68 -10.42
N CYS A 59 -6.60 -10.71 -9.17
CA CYS A 59 -6.34 -11.95 -8.44
C CYS A 59 -7.49 -12.38 -7.54
N CYS A 60 -8.30 -11.46 -7.02
CA CYS A 60 -9.31 -11.76 -6.01
C CYS A 60 -10.61 -10.95 -6.13
N GLU A 61 -10.75 -10.09 -7.14
CA GLU A 61 -11.93 -9.24 -7.39
C GLU A 61 -12.28 -8.26 -6.24
N GLU A 62 -11.36 -8.06 -5.31
CA GLU A 62 -11.47 -7.10 -4.20
C GLU A 62 -10.69 -5.81 -4.48
N LYS A 63 -11.04 -4.75 -3.75
CA LYS A 63 -10.40 -3.43 -3.88
C LYS A 63 -9.46 -3.18 -2.71
N ILE A 64 -8.41 -2.43 -3.00
CA ILE A 64 -7.45 -1.90 -2.02
C ILE A 64 -7.23 -0.42 -2.29
N ASP A 65 -6.93 0.32 -1.23
CA ASP A 65 -6.53 1.71 -1.33
C ASP A 65 -5.01 1.81 -1.32
N VAL A 66 -4.45 2.38 -2.38
CA VAL A 66 -3.00 2.49 -2.56
C VAL A 66 -2.60 3.97 -2.56
N ILE A 67 -1.89 4.38 -1.53
CA ILE A 67 -1.27 5.69 -1.42
C ILE A 67 0.20 5.57 -1.78
N VAL A 68 0.63 6.37 -2.76
CA VAL A 68 2.04 6.45 -3.16
C VAL A 68 2.54 7.85 -2.89
N MET A 69 3.64 7.97 -2.16
CA MET A 69 4.27 9.25 -1.84
C MET A 69 5.75 9.21 -2.19
N ASN A 70 6.28 10.36 -2.63
CA ASN A 70 7.70 10.51 -2.86
C ASN A 70 8.38 11.02 -1.58
N PRO A 71 9.21 10.20 -0.90
CA PRO A 71 9.82 10.58 0.38
C PRO A 71 10.74 11.81 0.24
N ASN A 72 11.26 12.08 -0.96
CA ASN A 72 12.12 13.23 -1.24
C ASN A 72 11.34 14.51 -1.61
N ARG A 73 10.01 14.42 -1.76
CA ARG A 73 9.13 15.52 -2.21
C ARG A 73 7.77 15.50 -1.51
N LEU A 74 7.77 15.24 -0.21
CA LEU A 74 6.54 15.26 0.59
C LEU A 74 6.01 16.69 0.73
N THR A 75 4.69 16.85 0.62
CA THR A 75 4.03 18.08 1.08
C THR A 75 3.93 18.10 2.61
N SER A 76 3.61 19.26 3.18
CA SER A 76 3.39 19.38 4.62
C SER A 76 2.28 18.44 5.11
N GLU A 77 1.19 18.32 4.35
CA GLU A 77 0.06 17.45 4.66
C GLU A 77 0.46 15.97 4.62
N GLN A 78 1.29 15.58 3.66
CA GLN A 78 1.80 14.21 3.56
C GLN A 78 2.75 13.88 4.72
N SER A 79 3.62 14.81 5.08
CA SER A 79 4.52 14.64 6.23
C SER A 79 3.74 14.53 7.55
N ASP A 80 2.74 15.39 7.75
CA ASP A 80 1.86 15.33 8.92
C ASP A 80 1.08 14.01 8.97
N PHE A 81 0.57 13.56 7.83
CA PHE A 81 -0.11 12.27 7.71
C PHE A 81 0.80 11.11 8.15
N LEU A 82 2.01 11.01 7.57
CA LEU A 82 2.97 9.96 7.91
C LEU A 82 3.35 9.93 9.40
N SER A 83 3.40 11.10 10.05
CA SER A 83 3.71 11.21 11.47
C SER A 83 2.60 10.71 12.41
N ARG A 84 1.36 10.60 11.91
CA ARG A 84 0.16 10.29 12.71
C ARG A 84 -0.41 8.90 12.46
N ILE A 85 -0.08 8.28 11.33
CA ILE A 85 -0.59 6.96 11.00
C ILE A 85 0.24 5.87 11.70
N ASN A 86 -0.46 4.86 12.21
CA ASN A 86 0.16 3.59 12.51
C ASN A 86 0.29 2.81 11.20
N HIS A 87 1.48 2.30 10.94
CA HIS A 87 1.76 1.47 9.79
C HIS A 87 2.79 0.41 10.15
N ILE A 88 2.74 -0.71 9.45
CA ILE A 88 3.70 -1.80 9.57
C ILE A 88 4.33 -2.02 8.21
N GLU A 89 5.66 -1.95 8.16
CA GLU A 89 6.40 -2.30 6.95
C GLU A 89 6.16 -3.78 6.61
N ILE A 90 5.85 -4.02 5.35
CA ILE A 90 5.74 -5.36 4.78
C ILE A 90 6.93 -5.54 3.83
N ALA A 91 7.77 -6.53 4.14
CA ALA A 91 8.82 -6.93 3.23
C ALA A 91 8.16 -7.61 2.00
N PRO A 92 8.54 -7.23 0.77
CA PRO A 92 8.06 -7.91 -0.43
C PRO A 92 8.51 -9.38 -0.49
#